data_AF-A0A4Q3SW67-F1
#
_entry.id   AF-A0A4Q3SW67-F1
#
_cell.length_a   1.000
_cell.length_b   1.000
_cell.length_c   1.000
_cell.angle_alpha   90.00
_cell.angle_beta   90.00
_cell.angle_gamma   90.00
#
_symmetry.space_group_name_H-M   'P 1'
#
loop_
_entity.id
_entity.type
_entity.pdbx_description
1 polymer ?
#
loop_
_entity_poly.entity_id
_entity_poly.type
_entity_poly.pdbx_seq_one_letter_code
_entity_poly.pdbx_strand_id
1 'polypeptide(L)'
;HQEHVAHFVAEVFGGPKLYTDNDGSHYKMIRKHLGKHLTEQHRRRWAMLLIDTVDEMHAPDDPEFRSALVGYIEWGTRIAVINSQNEEIEMNEEEPMPVWGWGEVKGPYIP
;
A
#
# COMPACT_ATOMS: atom_id res chain seq x y z
N HIS A 1 10.69 -4.21 -9.13
CA HIS A 1 9.53 -3.35 -8.79
C HIS A 1 8.49 -4.12 -7.99
N GLN A 2 7.95 -5.24 -8.50
CA GLN A 2 6.94 -6.04 -7.80
C GLN A 2 7.39 -6.51 -6.42
N GLU A 3 8.62 -7.04 -6.30
CA GLU A 3 9.20 -7.47 -5.01
C GLU A 3 9.25 -6.33 -3.98
N HIS A 4 9.75 -5.15 -4.36
CA HIS A 4 9.75 -3.97 -3.49
C HIS A 4 8.33 -3.58 -3.03
N VAL A 5 7.31 -3.74 -3.90
CA VAL A 5 5.92 -3.49 -3.51
C VAL A 5 5.46 -4.53 -2.50
N ALA A 6 5.74 -5.81 -2.72
CA ALA A 6 5.40 -6.88 -1.79
C ALA A 6 6.05 -6.68 -0.42
N HIS A 7 7.36 -6.37 -0.37
CA HIS A 7 8.06 -6.04 0.86
C HIS A 7 7.46 -4.82 1.56
N PHE A 8 7.18 -3.75 0.82
CA PHE A 8 6.59 -2.52 1.39
C PHE A 8 5.23 -2.81 2.01
N VAL A 9 4.32 -3.43 1.26
CA VAL A 9 2.96 -3.73 1.73
C VAL A 9 3.01 -4.69 2.92
N ALA A 10 3.81 -5.75 2.87
CA ALA A 10 3.96 -6.69 3.98
C ALA A 10 4.42 -5.99 5.26
N GLU A 11 5.43 -5.12 5.18
CA GLU A 11 5.93 -4.37 6.34
C GLU A 11 4.88 -3.41 6.91
N VAL A 12 4.13 -2.71 6.05
CA VAL A 12 3.07 -1.78 6.48
C VAL A 12 1.96 -2.49 7.27
N PHE A 13 1.64 -3.73 6.92
CA PHE A 13 0.68 -4.57 7.67
C PHE A 13 1.28 -5.26 8.91
N GLY A 14 2.50 -4.89 9.32
CA GLY A 14 3.17 -5.43 10.50
C GLY A 14 3.98 -6.71 10.25
N GLY A 15 4.26 -7.05 8.99
CA GLY A 15 5.19 -8.10 8.61
C GLY A 15 6.66 -7.74 8.92
N PRO A 16 7.61 -8.61 8.54
CA PRO A 16 9.04 -8.34 8.74
C PRO A 16 9.49 -7.08 8.00
N LYS A 17 10.57 -6.45 8.48
CA LYS A 17 11.11 -5.18 7.95
C LYS A 17 11.87 -5.33 6.62
N LEU A 18 11.38 -6.16 5.71
CA LEU A 18 12.07 -6.50 4.46
C LEU A 18 12.30 -5.28 3.57
N TYR A 19 11.37 -4.32 3.56
CA TYR A 19 11.52 -3.11 2.77
C TYR A 19 12.53 -2.17 3.39
N THR A 20 12.40 -1.92 4.70
CA THR A 20 13.32 -1.04 5.42
C THR A 20 14.75 -1.56 5.37
N ASP A 21 14.94 -2.87 5.55
CA ASP A 21 16.27 -3.46 5.64
C ASP A 21 16.96 -3.58 4.28
N ASN A 22 16.21 -3.81 3.19
CA ASN A 22 16.78 -4.15 1.88
C ASN A 22 16.50 -3.14 0.76
N ASP A 23 15.37 -2.42 0.81
CA ASP A 23 14.83 -1.71 -0.36
C ASP A 23 14.75 -0.19 -0.22
N GLY A 24 14.52 0.34 1.00
CA GLY A 24 14.50 1.78 1.22
C GLY A 24 13.74 2.25 2.46
N SER A 25 13.02 3.36 2.29
CA SER A 25 12.23 4.02 3.33
C SER A 25 10.96 4.57 2.73
N HIS A 26 10.00 5.00 3.56
CA HIS A 26 8.79 5.65 3.10
C HIS A 26 9.10 6.87 2.19
N TYR A 27 10.09 7.67 2.58
CA TYR A 27 10.60 8.78 1.77
C TYR A 27 11.08 8.34 0.38
N LYS A 28 11.94 7.31 0.33
CA LYS A 28 12.43 6.78 -0.97
C LYS A 28 11.30 6.21 -1.81
N MET A 29 10.27 5.62 -1.19
CA MET A 29 9.07 5.11 -1.88
C MET A 29 8.29 6.26 -2.54
N ILE A 30 8.01 7.35 -1.81
CA ILE A 30 7.30 8.51 -2.36
C ILE A 30 8.11 9.16 -3.49
N ARG A 31 9.43 9.29 -3.32
CA ARG A 31 10.31 9.83 -4.36
C ARG A 31 10.21 9.05 -5.68
N LYS A 32 9.98 7.73 -5.63
CA LYS A 32 9.77 6.90 -6.83
C LYS A 32 8.46 7.21 -7.56
N HIS A 33 7.54 7.99 -6.98
CA HIS A 33 6.25 8.34 -7.56
C HIS A 33 6.19 9.74 -8.18
N LEU A 34 7.12 10.64 -7.84
CA LEU A 34 7.19 12.02 -8.36
C LEU A 34 7.27 12.06 -9.90
N GLY A 35 6.68 13.10 -10.50
CA GLY A 35 6.70 13.35 -11.95
C GLY A 35 6.02 12.28 -12.81
N LYS A 36 5.30 11.32 -12.21
CA LYS A 36 4.63 10.24 -12.95
C LYS A 36 3.23 10.60 -13.44
N HIS A 37 2.67 11.71 -12.98
CA HIS A 37 1.35 12.22 -13.36
C HIS A 37 0.28 11.12 -13.39
N LEU A 38 0.20 10.33 -12.31
CA LEU A 38 -0.75 9.23 -12.22
C LEU A 38 -2.16 9.80 -12.22
N THR A 39 -3.06 9.17 -12.96
CA THR A 39 -4.46 9.56 -13.07
C THR A 39 -5.34 8.65 -12.20
N GLU A 40 -6.58 9.05 -11.98
CA GLU A 40 -7.57 8.17 -11.33
C GLU A 40 -7.79 6.86 -12.10
N GLN A 41 -7.61 6.86 -13.42
CA GLN A 41 -7.69 5.63 -14.21
C GLN A 41 -6.54 4.68 -13.86
N HIS A 42 -5.30 5.19 -13.75
CA HIS A 42 -4.16 4.39 -13.29
C HIS A 42 -4.39 3.86 -11.88
N ARG A 43 -4.85 4.73 -10.97
CA ARG A 43 -5.14 4.37 -9.57
C ARG A 43 -6.13 3.21 -9.46
N ARG A 44 -7.29 3.34 -10.12
CA ARG A 44 -8.35 2.32 -10.10
C ARG A 44 -7.86 1.00 -10.70
N ARG A 45 -7.18 1.04 -11.84
CA ARG A 45 -6.66 -0.17 -12.49
C ARG A 45 -5.64 -0.87 -11.60
N TRP A 46 -4.73 -0.13 -10.98
CA TRP A 46 -3.72 -0.69 -10.08
C TRP A 46 -4.35 -1.30 -8.82
N ALA A 47 -5.30 -0.60 -8.20
CA ALA A 47 -6.01 -1.11 -7.02
C ALA A 47 -6.75 -2.43 -7.31
N MET A 48 -7.49 -2.49 -8.43
CA MET A 48 -8.18 -3.72 -8.85
C MET A 48 -7.21 -4.88 -9.05
N LEU A 49 -6.10 -4.64 -9.77
CA LEU A 49 -5.10 -5.69 -10.01
C LEU A 49 -4.50 -6.24 -8.72
N LEU A 50 -4.27 -5.40 -7.70
CA LEU A 50 -3.78 -5.88 -6.41
C LEU A 50 -4.81 -6.72 -5.66
N ILE A 51 -6.08 -6.32 -5.69
CA ILE A 51 -7.16 -7.10 -5.07
C ILE A 51 -7.31 -8.46 -5.79
N ASP A 52 -7.34 -8.47 -7.11
CA ASP A 52 -7.39 -9.69 -7.91
C ASP A 52 -6.19 -10.61 -7.58
N THR A 53 -4.98 -10.04 -7.43
CA THR A 53 -3.77 -10.80 -7.06
C THR A 53 -3.91 -11.47 -5.69
N VAL A 54 -4.54 -10.79 -4.72
CA VAL A 54 -4.76 -11.35 -3.38
C VAL A 54 -5.71 -12.54 -3.44
N ASP A 55 -6.73 -12.50 -4.31
CA ASP A 55 -7.62 -13.64 -4.56
C ASP A 55 -6.91 -14.80 -5.25
N GLU A 56 -6.13 -14.53 -6.29
CA GLU A 56 -5.35 -15.54 -7.03
C GLU A 56 -4.32 -16.25 -6.14
N MET A 57 -3.78 -15.56 -5.14
CA MET A 57 -2.85 -16.15 -4.16
C MET A 57 -3.54 -16.94 -3.05
N HIS A 58 -4.88 -17.00 -3.03
CA HIS A 58 -5.65 -17.61 -1.95
C HIS A 58 -5.27 -17.04 -0.56
N ALA A 59 -5.02 -15.72 -0.51
CA ALA A 59 -4.81 -15.03 0.76
C ALA A 59 -6.09 -15.08 1.61
N PRO A 60 -6.00 -14.83 2.94
CA PRO A 60 -7.14 -14.90 3.82
C PRO A 60 -8.35 -14.12 3.28
N ASP A 61 -9.54 -14.69 3.39
CA ASP A 61 -10.81 -14.11 2.95
C ASP A 61 -11.68 -13.65 4.12
N ASP A 62 -11.15 -13.69 5.34
CA ASP A 62 -11.81 -13.15 6.51
C ASP A 62 -12.09 -11.64 6.34
N PRO A 63 -13.26 -11.16 6.76
CA PRO A 63 -13.64 -9.76 6.58
C PRO A 63 -12.66 -8.79 7.23
N GLU A 64 -12.05 -9.15 8.35
CA GLU A 64 -11.06 -8.34 9.07
C GLU A 64 -9.88 -8.00 8.15
N PHE A 65 -9.29 -9.01 7.51
CA PHE A 65 -8.23 -8.84 6.53
C PHE A 65 -8.70 -8.08 5.29
N ARG A 66 -9.85 -8.46 4.72
CA ARG A 66 -10.33 -7.84 3.48
C ARG A 66 -10.67 -6.37 3.65
N SER A 67 -11.27 -6.00 4.79
CA SER A 67 -11.53 -4.60 5.15
C SER A 67 -10.22 -3.82 5.28
N ALA A 68 -9.25 -4.34 6.05
CA ALA A 68 -7.98 -3.67 6.28
C ALA A 68 -7.18 -3.48 4.98
N LEU A 69 -7.11 -4.53 4.14
CA LEU A 69 -6.43 -4.52 2.85
C LEU A 69 -7.01 -3.47 1.90
N VAL A 70 -8.34 -3.48 1.71
CA VAL A 70 -9.02 -2.53 0.83
C VAL A 70 -8.82 -1.11 1.33
N GLY A 71 -8.97 -0.87 2.64
CA GLY A 71 -8.77 0.44 3.25
C GLY A 71 -7.36 0.99 3.00
N TYR A 72 -6.33 0.17 3.17
CA TYR A 72 -4.96 0.56 2.91
C TYR A 72 -4.69 0.85 1.43
N ILE A 73 -5.11 -0.05 0.53
CA ILE A 73 -4.89 0.12 -0.92
C ILE A 73 -5.59 1.39 -1.40
N GLU A 74 -6.80 1.66 -0.93
CA GLU A 74 -7.53 2.89 -1.25
C GLU A 74 -6.72 4.13 -0.85
N TRP A 75 -6.34 4.21 0.42
CA TRP A 75 -5.61 5.35 0.98
C TRP A 75 -4.24 5.53 0.34
N GLY A 76 -3.44 4.47 0.27
CA GLY A 76 -2.07 4.50 -0.24
C GLY A 76 -2.01 4.88 -1.72
N THR A 77 -2.96 4.40 -2.53
CA THR A 77 -3.00 4.75 -3.95
C THR A 77 -3.42 6.20 -4.19
N ARG A 78 -4.24 6.81 -3.31
CA ARG A 78 -4.51 8.26 -3.38
C ARG A 78 -3.27 9.09 -3.08
N ILE A 79 -2.48 8.70 -2.08
CA ILE A 79 -1.21 9.35 -1.77
C ILE A 79 -0.25 9.26 -2.96
N ALA A 80 -0.19 8.11 -3.62
CA ALA A 80 0.62 7.95 -4.83
C ALA A 80 0.19 8.89 -5.96
N VAL A 81 -1.12 9.06 -6.18
CA VAL A 81 -1.65 10.02 -7.17
C VAL A 81 -1.26 11.45 -6.82
N ILE A 82 -1.46 11.87 -5.55
CA ILE A 82 -1.13 13.22 -5.08
C ILE A 82 0.36 13.51 -5.30
N ASN A 83 1.24 12.65 -4.80
CA ASN A 83 2.68 12.86 -4.92
C ASN A 83 3.17 12.80 -6.37
N SER A 84 2.51 12.04 -7.24
CA SER A 84 2.92 11.97 -8.64
C SER A 84 2.70 13.25 -9.46
N GLN A 85 1.97 14.22 -8.91
CA GLN A 85 1.80 15.54 -9.53
C GLN A 85 2.96 16.50 -9.19
N ASN A 86 3.76 16.16 -8.19
CA ASN A 86 4.86 16.98 -7.73
C ASN A 86 6.17 16.51 -8.37
N GLU A 87 7.08 17.45 -8.58
CA GLU A 87 8.46 17.18 -9.04
C GLU A 87 9.43 17.00 -7.86
N GLU A 88 9.08 17.56 -6.71
CA GLU A 88 9.86 17.51 -5.48
C GLU A 88 9.05 16.89 -4.34
N ILE A 89 9.77 16.32 -3.37
CA ILE A 89 9.16 15.66 -2.21
C ILE A 89 9.03 16.65 -1.05
N GLU A 90 7.80 16.89 -0.62
CA GLU A 90 7.46 17.74 0.52
C GLU A 90 7.24 16.90 1.78
N MET A 91 8.24 16.11 2.14
CA MET A 91 8.19 15.22 3.30
C MET A 91 9.58 15.10 3.95
N ASN A 92 9.63 14.96 5.29
CA ASN A 92 10.89 14.70 5.98
C ASN A 92 11.45 13.32 5.60
N GLU A 93 12.76 13.22 5.41
CA GLU A 93 13.47 11.97 5.10
C GLU A 93 13.35 10.93 6.22
N GLU A 94 13.19 11.39 7.46
CA GLU A 94 13.09 10.57 8.66
C GLU A 94 11.64 10.16 9.01
N GLU A 95 10.65 10.51 8.17
CA GLU A 95 9.28 10.03 8.38
C GLU A 95 9.26 8.50 8.45
N PRO A 96 8.63 7.91 9.47
CA PRO A 96 8.64 6.48 9.66
C PRO A 96 7.88 5.76 8.54
N MET A 97 8.13 4.46 8.43
CA MET A 97 7.27 3.59 7.64
C MET A 97 5.82 3.71 8.14
N PRO A 98 4.84 3.82 7.23
CA PRO A 98 3.45 3.81 7.65
C PRO A 98 3.12 2.46 8.29
N VAL A 99 2.33 2.48 9.36
CA VAL A 99 1.81 1.29 10.00
C VAL A 99 0.30 1.31 9.80
N TRP A 100 -0.23 0.26 9.18
CA TRP A 100 -1.66 0.14 8.94
C TRP A 100 -2.27 -0.89 9.90
N GLY A 101 -3.26 -0.45 10.65
CA GLY A 101 -3.99 -1.29 11.59
C GLY A 101 -5.12 -2.06 10.94
N TRP A 102 -5.82 -2.82 11.78
CA TRP A 102 -7.01 -3.57 11.43
C TRP A 102 -8.23 -2.82 11.99
N GLY A 103 -9.16 -2.37 11.14
CA GLY A 103 -10.35 -1.62 11.57
C GLY A 103 -11.50 -1.71 10.56
N GLU A 104 -12.76 -1.49 10.92
CA GLU A 104 -13.44 -2.31 11.93
C GLU A 104 -14.29 -3.37 11.22
N VAL A 105 -14.11 -4.63 11.59
CA VAL A 105 -15.14 -5.66 11.43
C VAL A 105 -15.70 -5.98 12.81
N LYS A 106 -17.03 -6.06 12.90
CA LYS A 106 -17.78 -6.12 14.17
C LYS A 106 -18.60 -7.41 14.37
N GLY A 107 -18.33 -8.45 13.57
CA GLY A 107 -18.76 -9.85 13.78
C GLY A 107 -20.19 -10.25 13.33
N PRO A 108 -20.51 -11.57 13.36
CA PRO A 108 -19.56 -12.67 13.25
C PRO A 108 -19.30 -12.98 11.77
N TYR A 109 -18.03 -13.18 11.42
CA TYR A 109 -17.72 -13.93 10.22
C TYR A 109 -18.09 -15.40 10.46
N ILE A 110 -18.96 -15.94 9.61
CA ILE A 110 -19.27 -17.37 9.55
C ILE A 110 -18.89 -17.80 8.12
N PRO A 111 -17.91 -18.71 7.95
CA PRO A 111 -17.38 -19.14 6.66
C PRO A 111 -18.44 -19.64 5.68
#